data_AF-A0A960LBF2-F1
#
_entry.id   AF-A0A960LBF2-F1
#
_cell.length_a   1.000
_cell.length_b   1.000
_cell.length_c   1.000
_cell.angle_alpha   90.00
_cell.angle_beta   90.00
_cell.angle_gamma   90.00
#
_symmetry.space_group_name_H-M   'P 1'
#
loop_
_entity.id
_entity.type
_entity.pdbx_description
1 polymer ?
#
loop_
_entity_poly.entity_id
_entity_poly.type
_entity_poly.pdbx_seq_one_letter_code
_entity_poly.pdbx_strand_id
1 'polypeptide(L)'
;MIALSDDGEAGSAVYVPKAAGEVEPLLRLWPAALAVPTPMAFEAVDLVELRAFPVHPLGLVAEPSWADGGVRSPAEFFFHDLDHARFKIREDLRVEGIEIPDAYRLGTTLDAETGQHRTILSAAESRVGSLLWGRVESRRELCARLLAFSASLAEPLRTATELLLFEILCEKSLPLDEDVLVHELRSGAHVIKARRKQASGFYGDYASGPAVMAALEEACGVLGESL
;
A
#
# COMPACT_ATOMS: atom_id res chain seq x y z
N MET A 1 -3.66 16.23 5.45
CA MET A 1 -2.26 16.32 5.90
C MET A 1 -2.00 15.11 6.77
N ILE A 2 -1.45 14.04 6.19
CA ILE A 2 -1.07 12.84 6.94
C ILE A 2 0.33 13.12 7.52
N ALA A 3 0.50 12.92 8.83
CA ALA A 3 1.80 12.99 9.47
C ALA A 3 2.72 11.95 8.81
N LEU A 4 3.91 12.39 8.37
CA LEU A 4 4.96 11.50 7.91
C LEU A 4 5.34 10.60 9.11
N SER A 5 4.95 9.32 9.08
CA SER A 5 5.44 8.35 10.06
C SER A 5 6.94 8.14 9.79
N ASP A 6 7.72 8.28 10.85
CA ASP A 6 9.14 7.98 10.86
C ASP A 6 9.25 6.46 11.09
N ASP A 7 9.25 5.67 10.00
CA ASP A 7 9.26 4.19 10.07
C ASP A 7 10.66 3.63 10.44
N GLY A 8 11.45 4.41 11.18
CA GLY A 8 12.80 4.10 11.61
C GLY A 8 12.88 3.46 12.98
N GLU A 9 12.21 2.33 13.23
CA GLU A 9 12.52 1.49 14.40
C GLU A 9 12.89 0.07 13.96
N ALA A 10 14.19 -0.15 13.81
CA ALA A 10 14.80 -1.46 13.74
C ALA A 10 14.87 -2.05 15.16
N GLY A 11 13.97 -2.96 15.50
CA GLY A 11 14.07 -3.81 16.68
C GLY A 11 12.74 -4.21 17.30
N SER A 12 12.55 -5.52 17.50
CA SER A 12 11.35 -6.21 18.01
C SER A 12 10.23 -6.44 17.00
N ALA A 13 9.43 -7.48 17.22
CA ALA A 13 8.34 -7.90 16.34
C ALA A 13 7.25 -6.83 16.25
N VAL A 14 7.45 -5.82 15.38
CA VAL A 14 6.58 -4.64 15.28
C VAL A 14 5.19 -5.01 14.76
N TYR A 15 5.10 -5.91 13.79
CA TYR A 15 3.85 -6.14 13.05
C TYR A 15 2.85 -7.03 13.77
N VAL A 16 3.31 -8.09 14.44
CA VAL A 16 2.42 -9.03 15.15
C VAL A 16 1.51 -8.31 16.14
N PRO A 17 2.01 -7.58 17.17
CA PRO A 17 1.16 -6.85 18.11
C PRO A 17 0.38 -5.71 17.43
N LYS A 18 0.89 -5.14 16.33
CA LYS A 18 0.28 -4.03 15.60
C LYS A 18 -1.00 -4.40 14.86
N ALA A 19 -1.02 -5.59 14.25
CA ALA A 19 -2.08 -5.98 13.33
C ALA A 19 -2.82 -7.26 13.75
N ALA A 20 -2.36 -8.01 14.77
CA ALA A 20 -2.99 -9.29 15.14
C ALA A 20 -4.50 -9.22 15.37
N GLY A 21 -4.99 -8.14 15.99
CA GLY A 21 -6.43 -7.94 16.23
C GLY A 21 -7.27 -7.63 14.98
N GLU A 22 -6.66 -7.55 13.79
CA GLU A 22 -7.32 -7.28 12.52
C GLU A 22 -7.64 -8.55 11.73
N VAL A 23 -7.13 -9.72 12.13
CA VAL A 23 -7.34 -10.98 11.40
C VAL A 23 -8.83 -11.36 11.35
N GLU A 24 -9.49 -11.47 12.50
CA GLU A 24 -10.90 -11.87 12.56
C GLU A 24 -11.82 -10.84 11.89
N PRO A 25 -11.66 -9.52 12.13
CA PRO A 25 -12.42 -8.52 11.37
C PRO A 25 -12.22 -8.61 9.86
N LEU A 26 -10.99 -8.78 9.36
CA LEU A 26 -10.73 -8.92 7.93
C LEU A 26 -11.47 -10.13 7.35
N LEU A 27 -11.45 -11.28 8.03
CA LEU A 27 -12.16 -12.48 7.60
C LEU A 27 -13.69 -12.29 7.57
N ARG A 28 -14.25 -11.49 8.49
CA ARG A 28 -15.69 -11.17 8.51
C ARG A 28 -16.12 -10.23 7.38
N LEU A 29 -15.19 -9.56 6.72
CA LEU A 29 -15.51 -8.77 5.52
C LEU A 29 -15.85 -9.64 4.32
N TRP A 30 -15.68 -10.97 4.36
CA TRP A 30 -16.16 -11.84 3.28
C TRP A 30 -17.69 -11.69 3.06
N PRO A 31 -18.18 -11.59 1.80
CA PRO A 31 -17.43 -11.61 0.54
C PRO A 31 -17.03 -10.21 0.03
N ALA A 32 -17.28 -9.16 0.80
CA ALA A 32 -17.08 -7.76 0.41
C ALA A 32 -15.60 -7.37 0.22
N ALA A 33 -14.69 -7.97 0.98
CA ALA A 33 -13.24 -7.91 0.77
C ALA A 33 -12.62 -9.27 1.10
N LEU A 34 -11.60 -9.68 0.34
CA LEU A 34 -11.01 -11.01 0.43
C LEU A 34 -9.60 -10.96 1.01
N ALA A 35 -9.37 -11.67 2.11
CA ALA A 35 -8.03 -12.02 2.55
C ALA A 35 -7.61 -13.33 1.87
N VAL A 36 -6.47 -13.33 1.18
CA VAL A 36 -5.99 -14.51 0.44
C VAL A 36 -4.59 -14.88 0.92
N PRO A 37 -4.47 -15.79 1.92
CA PRO A 37 -3.18 -16.35 2.29
C PRO A 37 -2.54 -17.05 1.09
N THR A 38 -1.30 -16.70 0.75
CA THR A 38 -0.65 -17.20 -0.47
C THR A 38 0.85 -17.33 -0.34
N PRO A 39 1.46 -18.43 -0.84
CA PRO A 39 2.92 -18.55 -0.95
C PRO A 39 3.47 -17.89 -2.22
N MET A 40 2.61 -17.32 -3.07
CA MET A 40 3.01 -16.67 -4.31
C MET A 40 3.77 -15.38 -4.02
N ALA A 41 4.93 -15.21 -4.66
CA ALA A 41 5.63 -13.95 -4.73
C ALA A 41 5.00 -13.07 -5.83
N PHE A 42 4.90 -11.78 -5.56
CA PHE A 42 4.37 -10.78 -6.48
C PHE A 42 5.44 -9.73 -6.74
N GLU A 43 5.62 -9.35 -8.01
CA GLU A 43 6.36 -8.16 -8.38
C GLU A 43 5.51 -6.91 -8.10
N ALA A 44 6.10 -5.71 -8.05
CA ALA A 44 5.32 -4.52 -7.73
C ALA A 44 4.21 -4.23 -8.75
N VAL A 45 4.43 -4.56 -10.03
CA VAL A 45 3.40 -4.41 -11.06
C VAL A 45 2.20 -5.32 -10.77
N ASP A 46 2.43 -6.56 -10.32
CA ASP A 46 1.35 -7.46 -9.93
C ASP A 46 0.55 -6.89 -8.75
N LEU A 47 1.23 -6.28 -7.77
CA LEU A 47 0.60 -5.64 -6.61
C LEU A 47 -0.19 -4.37 -7.00
N VAL A 48 0.26 -3.63 -8.01
CA VAL A 48 -0.47 -2.50 -8.59
C VAL A 48 -1.73 -2.98 -9.30
N GLU A 49 -1.64 -4.06 -10.09
CA GLU A 49 -2.81 -4.67 -10.75
C GLU A 49 -3.84 -5.18 -9.74
N LEU A 50 -3.38 -5.86 -8.69
CA LEU A 50 -4.24 -6.38 -7.63
C LEU A 50 -4.98 -5.28 -6.88
N ARG A 51 -4.46 -4.04 -6.85
CA ARG A 51 -5.14 -2.91 -6.22
C ARG A 51 -6.49 -2.58 -6.86
N ALA A 52 -6.73 -3.03 -8.09
CA ALA A 52 -8.01 -2.87 -8.75
C ALA A 52 -9.14 -3.71 -8.10
N PHE A 53 -8.79 -4.69 -7.26
CA PHE A 53 -9.73 -5.60 -6.62
C PHE A 53 -9.76 -5.39 -5.10
N PRO A 54 -10.90 -5.63 -4.42
CA PRO A 54 -10.95 -5.71 -2.95
C PRO A 54 -10.38 -7.06 -2.48
N VAL A 55 -9.17 -7.40 -2.94
CA VAL A 55 -8.45 -8.64 -2.67
C VAL A 55 -7.11 -8.28 -2.06
N HIS A 56 -6.79 -8.90 -0.93
CA HIS A 56 -5.62 -8.63 -0.13
C HIS A 56 -4.83 -9.94 0.02
N PRO A 57 -3.81 -10.15 -0.82
CA PRO A 57 -2.86 -11.24 -0.61
C PRO A 57 -2.18 -11.07 0.75
N LEU A 58 -2.06 -12.17 1.49
CA LEU A 58 -1.32 -12.24 2.73
C LEU A 58 -0.19 -13.26 2.56
N GLY A 59 1.06 -12.79 2.53
CA GLY A 59 2.22 -13.62 2.23
C GLY A 59 2.44 -14.72 3.25
N LEU A 60 2.59 -15.94 2.75
CA LEU A 60 2.98 -17.13 3.50
C LEU A 60 4.39 -17.55 3.07
N VAL A 61 5.39 -17.04 3.77
CA VAL A 61 6.80 -17.38 3.53
C VAL A 61 7.28 -18.46 4.49
N ALA A 62 8.12 -19.39 4.01
CA ALA A 62 8.67 -20.46 4.84
C ALA A 62 9.91 -20.01 5.64
N GLU A 63 10.59 -18.96 5.16
CA GLU A 63 11.87 -18.48 5.68
C GLU A 63 11.83 -16.95 5.88
N PRO A 64 12.72 -16.39 6.74
CA PRO A 64 12.82 -14.95 6.89
C PRO A 64 13.05 -14.26 5.54
N SER A 65 12.22 -13.27 5.25
CA SER A 65 12.12 -12.63 3.93
C SER A 65 12.19 -11.11 4.05
N TRP A 66 12.61 -10.42 2.99
CA TRP A 66 12.72 -8.96 2.99
C TRP A 66 11.35 -8.29 2.89
N ALA A 67 11.00 -7.41 3.82
CA ALA A 67 9.81 -6.56 3.80
C ALA A 67 10.02 -5.29 4.64
N ASP A 68 9.47 -4.17 4.18
CA ASP A 68 9.58 -2.86 4.82
C ASP A 68 11.03 -2.50 5.22
N GLY A 69 11.95 -2.65 4.26
CA GLY A 69 13.36 -2.30 4.42
C GLY A 69 14.18 -3.15 5.39
N GLY A 70 13.72 -4.35 5.76
CA GLY A 70 14.49 -5.27 6.58
C GLY A 70 14.08 -6.73 6.40
N VAL A 71 14.89 -7.64 6.98
CA VAL A 71 14.54 -9.07 7.04
C VAL A 71 13.50 -9.27 8.14
N ARG A 72 12.38 -9.89 7.77
CA ARG A 72 11.23 -10.17 8.65
C ARG A 72 11.05 -11.67 8.80
N SER A 73 10.68 -12.11 10.00
CA SER A 73 10.23 -13.49 10.23
C SER A 73 8.93 -13.78 9.44
N PRO A 74 8.58 -15.06 9.21
CA PRO A 74 7.31 -15.42 8.57
C PRO A 74 6.07 -14.79 9.19
N ALA A 75 6.02 -14.70 10.53
CA ALA A 75 4.91 -14.06 11.22
C ALA A 75 4.87 -12.55 10.95
N GLU A 76 6.02 -11.88 11.05
CA GLU A 76 6.10 -10.43 10.76
C GLU A 76 5.74 -10.11 9.31
N PHE A 77 6.13 -10.95 8.34
CA PHE A 77 5.76 -10.79 6.94
C PHE A 77 4.23 -10.85 6.75
N PHE A 78 3.58 -11.86 7.34
CA PHE A 78 2.13 -12.00 7.27
C PHE A 78 1.40 -10.80 7.91
N PHE A 79 1.84 -10.36 9.09
CA PHE A 79 1.20 -9.23 9.79
C PHE A 79 1.54 -7.88 9.17
N HIS A 80 2.66 -7.75 8.46
CA HIS A 80 2.94 -6.61 7.59
C HIS A 80 1.88 -6.50 6.49
N ASP A 81 1.61 -7.59 5.78
CA ASP A 81 0.59 -7.57 4.71
C ASP A 81 -0.81 -7.28 5.26
N LEU A 82 -1.13 -7.79 6.46
CA LEU A 82 -2.37 -7.47 7.16
C LEU A 82 -2.45 -5.98 7.53
N ASP A 83 -1.34 -5.38 7.95
CA ASP A 83 -1.25 -3.94 8.23
C ASP A 83 -1.54 -3.11 6.99
N HIS A 84 -1.01 -3.51 5.82
CA HIS A 84 -1.36 -2.88 4.55
C HIS A 84 -2.83 -3.10 4.18
N ALA A 85 -3.36 -4.31 4.36
CA ALA A 85 -4.75 -4.64 4.03
C ALA A 85 -5.73 -3.71 4.76
N ARG A 86 -5.54 -3.46 6.06
CA ARG A 86 -6.45 -2.59 6.82
C ARG A 86 -6.46 -1.15 6.31
N PHE A 87 -5.32 -0.60 5.89
CA PHE A 87 -5.26 0.75 5.34
C PHE A 87 -5.84 0.81 3.94
N LYS A 88 -5.59 -0.20 3.09
CA LYS A 88 -6.19 -0.28 1.74
C LYS A 88 -7.72 -0.26 1.82
N ILE A 89 -8.31 -1.04 2.73
CA ILE A 89 -9.76 -1.07 2.95
C ILE A 89 -10.27 0.27 3.46
N ARG A 90 -9.59 0.88 4.44
CA ARG A 90 -9.97 2.20 4.95
C ARG A 90 -9.98 3.25 3.85
N GLU A 91 -8.91 3.36 3.08
CA GLU A 91 -8.81 4.39 2.04
C GLU A 91 -9.80 4.14 0.90
N ASP A 92 -10.08 2.87 0.57
CA ASP A 92 -11.13 2.51 -0.37
C ASP A 92 -12.51 2.97 0.12
N LEU A 93 -12.86 2.71 1.38
CA LEU A 93 -14.13 3.15 1.96
C LEU A 93 -14.23 4.69 2.02
N ARG A 94 -13.11 5.38 2.22
CA ARG A 94 -13.06 6.83 2.28
C ARG A 94 -13.47 7.49 0.96
N VAL A 95 -13.04 6.95 -0.18
CA VAL A 95 -13.46 7.43 -1.52
C VAL A 95 -14.98 7.33 -1.69
N GLU A 96 -15.60 6.39 -0.99
CA GLU A 96 -17.03 6.11 -1.04
C GLU A 96 -17.83 6.93 -0.02
N GLY A 97 -17.18 7.85 0.69
CA GLY A 97 -17.78 8.64 1.76
C GLY A 97 -18.04 7.85 3.05
N ILE A 98 -17.45 6.67 3.18
CA ILE A 98 -17.62 5.78 4.33
C ILE A 98 -16.41 5.94 5.25
N GLU A 99 -16.53 6.79 6.27
CA GLU A 99 -15.42 7.01 7.21
C GLU A 99 -15.34 5.89 8.26
N ILE A 100 -14.18 5.24 8.37
CA ILE A 100 -13.83 4.38 9.51
C ILE A 100 -12.64 4.99 10.28
N PRO A 101 -12.41 4.60 11.55
CA PRO A 101 -11.31 5.16 12.34
C PRO A 101 -9.95 4.99 11.65
N ASP A 102 -9.05 5.96 11.87
CA ASP A 102 -7.63 5.81 11.57
C ASP A 102 -6.92 5.10 12.73
N ALA A 103 -6.15 4.07 12.41
CA ALA A 103 -5.32 3.36 13.38
C ALA A 103 -4.19 4.26 13.88
N TYR A 104 -3.62 5.10 13.02
CA TYR A 104 -2.61 6.08 13.39
C TYR A 104 -3.27 7.33 13.95
N ARG A 105 -2.99 7.61 15.22
CA ARG A 105 -3.33 8.89 15.86
C ARG A 105 -2.07 9.47 16.46
N LEU A 106 -1.80 10.75 16.17
CA LEU A 106 -0.61 11.45 16.65
C LEU A 106 0.71 10.71 16.34
N GLY A 107 0.79 10.06 15.17
CA GLY A 107 1.99 9.35 14.71
C GLY A 107 2.18 7.93 15.25
N THR A 108 1.23 7.40 16.05
CA THR A 108 1.33 6.03 16.58
C THR A 108 0.02 5.25 16.45
N THR A 109 0.13 3.93 16.32
CA THR A 109 -1.00 3.01 16.42
C THR A 109 -1.35 2.65 17.86
N LEU A 110 -0.46 2.92 18.81
CA LEU A 110 -0.68 2.61 20.21
C LEU A 110 -1.72 3.55 20.81
N ASP A 111 -2.62 2.95 21.56
CA ASP A 111 -3.59 3.65 22.37
C ASP A 111 -3.01 3.99 23.74
N ALA A 112 -3.01 5.28 24.09
CA ALA A 112 -2.35 5.76 25.31
C ALA A 112 -3.09 5.33 26.59
N GLU A 113 -4.39 5.01 26.50
CA GLU A 113 -5.19 4.59 27.65
C GLU A 113 -5.04 3.08 27.89
N THR A 114 -5.04 2.29 26.82
CA THR A 114 -5.05 0.82 26.91
C THR A 114 -3.69 0.17 26.71
N GLY A 115 -2.71 0.90 26.14
CA GLY A 115 -1.43 0.36 25.71
C GLY A 115 -1.52 -0.63 24.54
N GLN A 116 -2.69 -0.77 23.92
CA GLN A 116 -2.93 -1.71 22.81
C GLN A 116 -2.87 -0.99 21.47
N HIS A 117 -2.58 -1.73 20.41
CA HIS A 117 -2.69 -1.19 19.05
C HIS A 117 -4.17 -1.05 18.67
N ARG A 118 -4.52 0.08 18.05
CA ARG A 118 -5.88 0.32 17.56
C ARG A 118 -6.19 -0.59 16.38
N THR A 119 -7.33 -1.28 16.48
CA THR A 119 -7.92 -2.02 15.37
C THR A 119 -9.02 -1.20 14.71
N ILE A 120 -9.16 -1.32 13.39
CA ILE A 120 -10.09 -0.46 12.62
C ILE A 120 -11.06 -1.25 11.74
N LEU A 121 -10.75 -2.50 11.39
CA LEU A 121 -11.54 -3.24 10.40
C LEU A 121 -12.91 -3.66 10.93
N SER A 122 -13.09 -3.79 12.25
CA SER A 122 -14.40 -4.06 12.83
C SER A 122 -15.42 -2.94 12.52
N ALA A 123 -14.96 -1.71 12.31
CA ALA A 123 -15.82 -0.59 11.93
C ALA A 123 -16.22 -0.60 10.44
N ALA A 124 -15.57 -1.43 9.62
CA ALA A 124 -15.94 -1.67 8.22
C ALA A 124 -17.02 -2.76 8.07
N GLU A 125 -17.20 -3.61 9.09
CA GLU A 125 -18.23 -4.66 9.09
C GLU A 125 -19.61 -4.03 8.79
N SER A 126 -20.40 -4.70 7.93
CA SER A 126 -21.71 -4.24 7.41
C SER A 126 -21.72 -2.99 6.50
N ARG A 127 -20.60 -2.27 6.35
CA ARG A 127 -20.54 -1.01 5.57
C ARG A 127 -19.97 -1.18 4.16
N VAL A 128 -19.15 -2.21 3.93
CA VAL A 128 -18.51 -2.46 2.64
C VAL A 128 -19.49 -3.01 1.59
N GLY A 129 -20.30 -4.02 1.95
CA GLY A 129 -21.27 -4.64 1.04
C GLY A 129 -20.69 -5.07 -0.32
N SER A 130 -21.43 -4.91 -1.41
CA SER A 130 -20.93 -5.15 -2.78
C SER A 130 -20.22 -3.95 -3.39
N LEU A 131 -20.01 -2.88 -2.62
CA LEU A 131 -19.68 -1.57 -3.16
C LEU A 131 -18.27 -1.52 -3.75
N LEU A 132 -17.28 -2.09 -3.06
CA LEU A 132 -15.90 -2.17 -3.59
C LEU A 132 -15.80 -3.04 -4.86
N TRP A 133 -16.62 -4.10 -4.94
CA TRP A 133 -16.72 -4.91 -6.15
C TRP A 133 -17.29 -4.13 -7.33
N GLY A 134 -18.21 -3.21 -7.08
CA GLY A 134 -18.76 -2.31 -8.12
C GLY A 134 -17.73 -1.37 -8.74
N ARG A 135 -16.59 -1.12 -8.08
CA ARG A 135 -15.49 -0.29 -8.60
C ARG A 135 -14.46 -1.08 -9.41
N VAL A 136 -14.52 -2.41 -9.42
CA VAL A 136 -13.46 -3.23 -10.02
C VAL A 136 -13.29 -2.93 -11.51
N GLU A 137 -14.38 -2.75 -12.25
CA GLU A 137 -14.30 -2.45 -13.69
C GLU A 137 -13.55 -1.13 -13.95
N SER A 138 -14.01 -0.03 -13.37
CA SER A 138 -13.36 1.28 -13.55
C SER A 138 -11.92 1.30 -13.05
N ARG A 139 -11.64 0.61 -11.93
CA ARG A 139 -10.28 0.48 -11.40
C ARG A 139 -9.38 -0.32 -12.33
N ARG A 140 -9.87 -1.42 -12.92
CA ARG A 140 -9.11 -2.21 -13.88
C ARG A 140 -8.82 -1.42 -15.16
N GLU A 141 -9.77 -0.64 -15.65
CA GLU A 141 -9.58 0.23 -16.80
C GLU A 141 -8.51 1.29 -16.52
N LEU A 142 -8.58 1.95 -15.36
CA LEU A 142 -7.57 2.92 -14.93
C LEU A 142 -6.20 2.26 -14.78
N CYS A 143 -6.12 1.10 -14.12
CA CYS A 143 -4.87 0.35 -13.97
C CYS A 143 -4.25 0.01 -15.33
N ALA A 144 -5.04 -0.54 -16.24
CA ALA A 144 -4.59 -0.94 -17.57
C ALA A 144 -4.09 0.27 -18.38
N ARG A 145 -4.77 1.43 -18.29
CA ARG A 145 -4.31 2.68 -18.89
C ARG A 145 -2.94 3.09 -18.35
N LEU A 146 -2.78 3.11 -17.03
CA LEU A 146 -1.54 3.56 -16.37
C LEU A 146 -0.36 2.63 -16.65
N LEU A 147 -0.58 1.32 -16.62
CA LEU A 147 0.46 0.34 -16.92
C LEU A 147 0.81 0.33 -18.42
N ALA A 148 -0.16 0.48 -19.31
CA ALA A 148 0.09 0.63 -20.75
C ALA A 148 0.87 1.92 -21.05
N PHE A 149 0.53 3.02 -20.38
CA PHE A 149 1.27 4.27 -20.47
C PHE A 149 2.72 4.08 -19.99
N SER A 150 2.92 3.52 -18.80
CA SER A 150 4.25 3.23 -18.26
C SER A 150 5.09 2.36 -19.21
N ALA A 151 4.51 1.30 -19.75
CA ALA A 151 5.17 0.41 -20.71
C ALA A 151 5.56 1.09 -22.03
N SER A 152 4.96 2.24 -22.36
CA SER A 152 5.32 3.04 -23.53
C SER A 152 6.53 3.95 -23.31
N LEU A 153 6.95 4.15 -22.06
CA LEU A 153 8.08 5.00 -21.68
C LEU A 153 9.41 4.24 -21.85
N ALA A 154 10.47 4.99 -22.15
CA ALA A 154 11.83 4.44 -22.17
C ALA A 154 12.41 4.33 -20.75
N GLU A 155 13.42 3.48 -20.56
CA GLU A 155 14.21 3.49 -19.32
C GLU A 155 15.03 4.79 -19.20
N PRO A 156 15.26 5.31 -17.99
CA PRO A 156 14.83 4.81 -16.67
C PRO A 156 13.41 5.27 -16.26
N LEU A 157 12.72 6.03 -17.12
CA LEU A 157 11.46 6.70 -16.79
C LEU A 157 10.32 5.70 -16.53
N ARG A 158 10.26 4.62 -17.32
CA ARG A 158 9.33 3.50 -17.07
C ARG A 158 9.44 2.95 -15.65
N THR A 159 10.63 2.53 -15.24
CA THR A 159 10.86 1.97 -13.89
C THR A 159 10.51 2.99 -12.81
N ALA A 160 10.80 4.27 -13.02
CA ALA A 160 10.44 5.33 -12.08
C ALA A 160 8.92 5.51 -11.94
N THR A 161 8.18 5.42 -13.05
CA THR A 161 6.71 5.45 -13.06
C THR A 161 6.11 4.23 -12.34
N GLU A 162 6.60 3.03 -12.60
CA GLU A 162 6.16 1.80 -11.91
C GLU A 162 6.43 1.87 -10.40
N LEU A 163 7.60 2.40 -9.99
CA LEU A 163 7.96 2.60 -8.59
C LEU A 163 7.04 3.63 -7.90
N LEU A 164 6.68 4.72 -8.57
CA LEU A 164 5.74 5.71 -8.03
C LEU A 164 4.33 5.12 -7.85
N LEU A 165 3.83 4.38 -8.82
CA LEU A 165 2.54 3.70 -8.72
C LEU A 165 2.54 2.73 -7.53
N PHE A 166 3.59 1.92 -7.39
CA PHE A 166 3.75 1.03 -6.24
C PHE A 166 3.80 1.77 -4.90
N GLU A 167 4.60 2.84 -4.81
CA GLU A 167 4.74 3.61 -3.56
C GLU A 167 3.40 4.25 -3.14
N ILE A 168 2.62 4.74 -4.09
CA ILE A 168 1.32 5.38 -3.82
C ILE A 168 0.26 4.32 -3.46
N LEU A 169 0.10 3.30 -4.31
CA LEU A 169 -1.03 2.38 -4.25
C LEU A 169 -0.82 1.24 -3.24
N CYS A 170 0.40 0.74 -3.12
CA CYS A 170 0.71 -0.45 -2.34
C CYS A 170 1.31 -0.07 -0.98
N GLU A 171 2.37 0.74 -0.99
CA GLU A 171 3.08 1.15 0.23
C GLU A 171 2.26 2.16 1.04
N LYS A 172 1.74 3.20 0.39
CA LYS A 172 0.83 4.16 1.04
C LYS A 172 -0.62 3.70 1.09
N SER A 173 -0.92 2.55 0.50
CA SER A 173 -2.24 1.90 0.56
C SER A 173 -3.37 2.73 -0.06
N LEU A 174 -3.05 3.74 -0.87
CA LEU A 174 -4.03 4.64 -1.44
C LEU A 174 -4.88 3.92 -2.50
N PRO A 175 -6.13 4.37 -2.70
CA PRO A 175 -7.04 3.80 -3.68
C PRO A 175 -6.52 4.03 -5.09
N LEU A 176 -6.84 3.09 -5.98
CA LEU A 176 -6.69 3.32 -7.41
C LEU A 176 -7.87 4.18 -7.89
N ASP A 177 -7.68 5.50 -7.79
CA ASP A 177 -8.68 6.53 -8.09
C ASP A 177 -7.98 7.76 -8.72
N GLU A 178 -8.56 8.30 -9.78
CA GLU A 178 -7.93 9.34 -10.60
C GLU A 178 -7.71 10.64 -9.81
N ASP A 179 -8.70 11.10 -9.06
CA ASP A 179 -8.62 12.33 -8.26
C ASP A 179 -7.57 12.19 -7.14
N VAL A 180 -7.51 11.00 -6.51
CA VAL A 180 -6.51 10.70 -5.48
C VAL A 180 -5.11 10.69 -6.08
N LEU A 181 -4.90 10.01 -7.21
CA LEU A 181 -3.60 9.96 -7.87
C LEU A 181 -3.12 11.35 -8.30
N VAL A 182 -3.99 12.15 -8.92
CA VAL A 182 -3.67 13.53 -9.34
C VAL A 182 -3.28 14.39 -8.14
N HIS A 183 -4.01 14.27 -7.02
CA HIS A 183 -3.67 14.99 -5.79
C HIS A 183 -2.27 14.61 -5.27
N GLU A 184 -2.00 13.32 -5.19
CA GLU A 184 -0.80 12.79 -4.56
C GLU A 184 0.46 13.05 -5.39
N LEU A 185 0.36 12.98 -6.73
CA LEU A 185 1.46 13.28 -7.65
C LEU A 185 1.88 14.76 -7.60
N ARG A 186 0.94 15.68 -7.36
CA ARG A 186 1.23 17.13 -7.26
C ARG A 186 2.02 17.50 -6.00
N SER A 187 1.97 16.69 -4.96
CA SER A 187 2.60 17.02 -3.66
C SER A 187 4.13 16.91 -3.67
N GLY A 188 4.70 16.11 -4.57
CA GLY A 188 6.11 15.72 -4.55
C GLY A 188 6.54 14.87 -3.34
N ALA A 189 5.62 14.56 -2.42
CA ALA A 189 5.94 13.86 -1.17
C ALA A 189 6.45 12.44 -1.41
N HIS A 190 5.87 11.73 -2.40
CA HIS A 190 6.26 10.36 -2.76
C HIS A 190 7.66 10.29 -3.38
N VAL A 191 8.07 11.30 -4.14
CA VAL A 191 9.45 11.41 -4.65
C VAL A 191 10.43 11.52 -3.51
N ILE A 192 10.16 12.42 -2.55
CA ILE A 192 11.02 12.61 -1.36
C ILE A 192 11.09 11.32 -0.56
N LYS A 193 9.93 10.66 -0.33
CA LYS A 193 9.88 9.40 0.42
C LYS A 193 10.65 8.28 -0.29
N ALA A 194 10.48 8.13 -1.60
CA ALA A 194 11.20 7.12 -2.37
C ALA A 194 12.72 7.32 -2.30
N ARG A 195 13.20 8.55 -2.41
CA ARG A 195 14.63 8.87 -2.25
C ARG A 195 15.15 8.54 -0.84
N ARG A 196 14.37 8.81 0.20
CA ARG A 196 14.73 8.45 1.59
C ARG A 196 14.79 6.94 1.79
N LYS A 197 13.78 6.22 1.31
CA LYS A 197 13.73 4.75 1.30
C LYS A 197 14.92 4.16 0.56
N GLN A 198 15.29 4.72 -0.59
CA GLN A 198 16.49 4.31 -1.32
C GLN A 198 17.76 4.51 -0.49
N ALA A 199 17.93 5.68 0.12
CA ALA A 199 19.09 5.99 0.94
C ALA A 199 19.22 5.07 2.18
N SER A 200 18.09 4.54 2.69
CA SER A 200 18.08 3.58 3.79
C SER A 200 18.18 2.11 3.35
N GLY A 201 18.29 1.83 2.05
CA GLY A 201 18.34 0.47 1.50
C GLY A 201 16.99 -0.25 1.45
N PHE A 202 15.87 0.47 1.61
CA PHE A 202 14.53 -0.08 1.75
C PHE A 202 14.13 -1.04 0.62
N TYR A 203 14.44 -0.66 -0.62
CA TYR A 203 14.03 -1.40 -1.81
C TYR A 203 14.90 -2.62 -2.12
N GLY A 204 15.98 -2.87 -1.36
CA GLY A 204 16.94 -3.92 -1.69
C GLY A 204 17.42 -3.82 -3.15
N ASP A 205 17.30 -4.93 -3.88
CA ASP A 205 17.71 -5.06 -5.28
C ASP A 205 16.62 -4.65 -6.29
N TYR A 206 15.40 -4.35 -5.83
CA TYR A 206 14.19 -4.27 -6.67
C TYR A 206 14.17 -3.11 -7.68
N ALA A 207 14.60 -1.90 -7.29
CA ALA A 207 14.51 -0.73 -8.18
C ALA A 207 15.38 0.46 -7.70
N SER A 208 16.67 0.24 -7.52
CA SER A 208 17.57 1.11 -6.75
C SER A 208 18.66 1.82 -7.57
N GLY A 209 18.51 1.90 -8.88
CA GLY A 209 19.48 2.58 -9.75
C GLY A 209 19.45 4.12 -9.56
N PRO A 210 20.62 4.81 -9.48
CA PRO A 210 20.67 6.28 -9.43
C PRO A 210 19.91 6.96 -10.57
N ALA A 211 19.84 6.33 -11.74
CA ALA A 211 19.11 6.81 -12.90
C ALA A 211 17.57 6.82 -12.68
N VAL A 212 17.03 5.79 -12.00
CA VAL A 212 15.60 5.71 -11.66
C VAL A 212 15.23 6.81 -10.67
N MET A 213 16.06 7.01 -9.64
CA MET A 213 15.83 8.04 -8.61
C MET A 213 15.93 9.47 -9.16
N ALA A 214 16.77 9.68 -10.18
CA ALA A 214 16.87 10.93 -10.90
C ALA A 214 15.62 11.21 -11.75
N ALA A 215 15.00 10.16 -12.30
CA ALA A 215 13.81 10.26 -13.16
C ALA A 215 12.48 10.42 -12.40
N LEU A 216 12.45 10.29 -11.06
CA LEU A 216 11.20 10.34 -10.27
C LEU A 216 10.40 11.63 -10.44
N GLU A 217 11.05 12.80 -10.57
CA GLU A 217 10.33 14.07 -10.75
C GLU A 217 9.67 14.16 -12.13
N GLU A 218 10.39 13.72 -13.17
CA GLU A 218 9.86 13.62 -14.53
C GLU A 218 8.72 12.59 -14.59
N ALA A 219 8.89 11.44 -13.93
CA ALA A 219 7.86 10.40 -13.82
C ALA A 219 6.56 10.93 -13.19
N CYS A 220 6.66 11.75 -12.13
CA CYS A 220 5.51 12.43 -11.57
C CYS A 220 4.80 13.35 -12.57
N GLY A 221 5.57 14.12 -13.36
CA GLY A 221 5.04 15.03 -14.37
C GLY A 221 4.28 14.29 -15.47
N VAL A 222 4.94 13.32 -16.10
CA VAL A 222 4.34 12.58 -17.24
C VAL A 222 3.16 11.70 -16.80
N LEU A 223 3.22 11.11 -15.60
CA LEU A 223 2.11 10.34 -15.06
C LEU A 223 0.91 11.25 -14.74
N GLY A 224 1.16 12.44 -14.18
CA GLY A 224 0.13 13.43 -13.89
C GLY A 224 -0.54 14.03 -15.14
N GLU A 225 0.15 14.05 -16.29
CA GLU A 225 -0.43 14.45 -17.58
C GLU A 225 -1.25 13.34 -18.26
N SER A 226 -1.02 12.08 -17.86
CA SER A 226 -1.72 10.89 -18.41
C SER A 226 -3.05 10.55 -17.70
N LEU A 227 -3.25 11.15 -16.53
CA LEU A 227 -4.45 11.07 -15.69
C LEU A 227 -5.41 12.19 -16.09
#